data_AF-A0A935MH46-F1
#
_entry.id   AF-A0A935MH46-F1
#
_cell.length_a   1.000
_cell.length_b   1.000
_cell.length_c   1.000
_cell.angle_alpha   90.00
_cell.angle_beta   90.00
_cell.angle_gamma   90.00
#
_symmetry.space_group_name_H-M   'P 1'
#
loop_
_entity.id
_entity.type
_entity.pdbx_description
1 polymer ?
#
loop_
_entity_poly.entity_id
_entity_poly.type
_entity_poly.pdbx_seq_one_letter_code
_entity_poly.pdbx_strand_id
1 'polypeptide(L)'
;MLRLKLFKGRIIILINPVDYTNAIITKAVSQGQLFTPPPIGALIVQDTNVAKGNIQAVAISYYKLLVYKAFSLAWGHENDDFTKNLLTVIGERRLHQFVSENHAGLAVYDSIEDIKAAIAIPPAEPEP
;
A
#
# COMPACT_ATOMS: atom_id res chain seq x y z
N MET A 1 13.64 -12.97 -7.03
CA MET A 1 13.17 -12.34 -5.78
C MET A 1 13.00 -10.85 -6.03
N LEU A 2 11.79 -10.32 -5.83
CA LEU A 2 11.49 -8.91 -6.10
C LEU A 2 12.22 -8.01 -5.08
N ARG A 3 12.70 -6.84 -5.53
CA ARG A 3 13.37 -5.85 -4.69
C ARG A 3 12.68 -4.51 -4.85
N LEU A 4 12.57 -3.76 -3.76
CA LEU A 4 12.17 -2.37 -3.79
C LEU A 4 13.41 -1.54 -3.48
N LYS A 5 13.99 -0.89 -4.50
CA LYS A 5 15.30 -0.21 -4.39
C LYS A 5 16.37 -1.18 -3.86
N LEU A 6 16.93 -0.92 -2.68
CA LEU A 6 17.94 -1.76 -2.02
C LEU A 6 17.33 -2.81 -1.08
N PHE A 7 16.02 -2.74 -0.81
CA PHE A 7 15.35 -3.59 0.18
C PHE A 7 14.84 -4.89 -0.44
N LYS A 8 15.16 -5.99 0.24
CA LYS A 8 14.66 -7.34 -0.03
C LYS A 8 13.65 -7.71 1.06
N GLY A 9 12.56 -8.38 0.69
CA GLY A 9 11.59 -8.89 1.66
C GLY A 9 10.19 -8.98 1.08
N ARG A 10 9.19 -9.03 1.99
CA ARG A 10 7.78 -9.00 1.60
C ARG A 10 7.41 -7.59 1.17
N ILE A 11 7.12 -7.42 -0.12
CA ILE A 11 6.71 -6.16 -0.71
C ILE A 11 5.19 -6.17 -0.86
N ILE A 12 4.55 -5.08 -0.48
CA ILE A 12 3.13 -4.83 -0.71
C ILE A 12 3.03 -3.66 -1.68
N ILE A 13 2.17 -3.83 -2.68
CA ILE A 13 1.85 -2.80 -3.65
C ILE A 13 0.41 -2.39 -3.37
N LEU A 14 0.21 -1.11 -3.07
CA LEU A 14 -1.09 -0.48 -2.94
C LEU A 14 -1.40 0.25 -4.24
N ILE A 15 -2.57 -0.05 -4.78
CA ILE A 15 -3.06 0.51 -6.04
C ILE A 15 -4.54 0.83 -5.90
N ASN A 16 -5.00 1.86 -6.62
CA ASN A 16 -6.42 2.17 -6.69
C ASN A 16 -7.20 0.98 -7.31
N PRO A 17 -8.41 0.65 -6.80
CA PRO A 17 -9.22 -0.45 -7.34
C PRO A 17 -9.57 -0.26 -8.83
N VAL A 18 -9.72 0.97 -9.31
CA VAL A 18 -10.00 1.25 -10.73
C VAL A 18 -8.80 0.84 -11.60
N ASP A 19 -7.60 1.22 -11.19
CA ASP A 19 -6.38 0.92 -11.96
C ASP A 19 -6.03 -0.57 -11.91
N TYR A 20 -6.27 -1.23 -10.78
CA TYR A 20 -6.13 -2.68 -10.67
C TYR A 20 -7.10 -3.44 -11.59
N THR A 21 -8.36 -2.99 -11.64
CA THR A 21 -9.37 -3.59 -12.52
C THR A 21 -8.99 -3.41 -13.99
N ASN A 22 -8.52 -2.21 -14.35
CA ASN A 22 -8.01 -1.95 -15.70
C ASN A 22 -6.81 -2.83 -16.03
N ALA A 23 -5.90 -3.07 -15.09
CA ALA A 23 -4.74 -3.95 -15.29
C ALA A 23 -5.14 -5.41 -15.54
N ILE A 24 -6.16 -5.93 -14.85
CA ILE A 24 -6.63 -7.31 -15.04
C ILE A 24 -7.35 -7.49 -16.38
N ILE A 25 -8.19 -6.52 -16.76
CA ILE A 25 -9.09 -6.66 -17.92
C ILE A 25 -8.37 -6.30 -19.23
N THR A 26 -7.34 -5.45 -19.16
CA THR A 26 -6.57 -5.06 -20.34
C THR A 26 -5.57 -6.13 -20.73
N LYS A 27 -5.63 -6.59 -21.98
CA LYS A 27 -4.66 -7.54 -22.54
C LYS A 27 -3.37 -6.83 -22.90
N ALA A 28 -2.23 -7.52 -22.72
CA ALA A 28 -0.95 -7.02 -23.19
C ALA A 28 -0.94 -6.90 -24.72
N VAL A 29 -0.58 -5.72 -25.25
CA VAL A 29 -0.57 -5.42 -26.69
C VAL A 29 0.34 -6.36 -27.48
N SER A 30 1.48 -6.76 -26.89
CA SER A 30 2.47 -7.60 -27.58
C SER A 30 2.30 -9.11 -27.39
N GLN A 31 1.62 -9.57 -26.33
CA GLN A 31 1.56 -11.00 -25.98
C GLN A 31 0.12 -11.54 -25.85
N GLY A 32 -0.90 -10.69 -25.88
CA GLY A 32 -2.31 -11.09 -25.81
C GLY A 32 -2.76 -11.70 -24.47
N GLN A 33 -1.86 -11.81 -23.50
CA GLN A 33 -2.12 -12.37 -22.18
C GLN A 33 -2.71 -11.31 -21.24
N LEU A 34 -3.54 -11.77 -20.31
CA LEU A 34 -4.07 -10.96 -19.21
C LEU A 34 -3.03 -10.85 -18.09
N PHE A 35 -3.06 -9.74 -17.36
CA PHE A 35 -2.22 -9.59 -16.18
C PHE A 35 -2.59 -10.66 -15.14
N THR A 36 -1.63 -11.54 -14.84
CA THR A 36 -1.76 -12.49 -13.75
C THR A 36 -0.87 -12.00 -12.61
N PRO A 37 -1.43 -11.71 -11.42
CA PRO A 37 -0.62 -11.24 -10.30
C PRO A 37 0.45 -12.31 -9.96
N PRO A 38 1.69 -11.89 -9.66
CA PRO A 38 2.76 -12.83 -9.38
C PRO A 38 2.42 -13.65 -8.12
N PRO A 39 2.53 -15.00 -8.16
CA PRO A 39 2.18 -15.84 -7.02
C PRO A 39 3.14 -15.68 -5.83
N ILE A 40 4.35 -15.14 -6.07
CA ILE A 40 5.41 -15.01 -5.06
C ILE A 40 6.13 -13.67 -5.24
N GLY A 41 6.19 -12.86 -4.18
CA GLY A 41 7.11 -11.71 -4.07
C GLY A 41 6.46 -10.34 -3.90
N ALA A 42 5.24 -10.12 -4.40
CA ALA A 42 4.48 -8.88 -4.20
C ALA A 42 3.03 -9.19 -3.86
N LEU A 43 2.51 -8.58 -2.78
CA LEU A 43 1.08 -8.61 -2.49
C LEU A 43 0.39 -7.40 -3.12
N ILE A 44 -0.51 -7.74 -4.05
CA ILE A 44 -1.64 -6.99 -4.62
C ILE A 44 -2.66 -6.44 -3.62
N VAL A 45 -2.60 -5.21 -3.10
CA VAL A 45 -3.68 -4.69 -2.22
C VAL A 45 -4.38 -3.49 -2.86
N GLN A 46 -5.70 -3.55 -2.91
CA GLN A 46 -6.53 -2.45 -3.40
C GLN A 46 -6.80 -1.47 -2.26
N ASP A 47 -6.49 -0.20 -2.47
CA ASP A 47 -6.75 0.88 -1.49
C ASP A 47 -7.32 2.11 -2.22
N THR A 48 -8.41 2.66 -1.70
CA THR A 48 -9.05 3.86 -2.25
C THR A 48 -8.35 5.15 -1.84
N ASN A 49 -7.46 5.10 -0.84
CA ASN A 49 -6.67 6.26 -0.41
C ASN A 49 -5.54 6.61 -1.40
N VAL A 50 -5.11 5.65 -2.23
CA VAL A 50 -4.17 5.91 -3.32
C VAL A 50 -4.91 6.55 -4.49
N ALA A 51 -4.47 7.75 -4.88
CA ALA A 51 -5.06 8.46 -6.02
C ALA A 51 -4.91 7.65 -7.31
N LYS A 52 -5.90 7.79 -8.21
CA LYS A 52 -5.88 7.12 -9.52
C LYS A 52 -4.60 7.49 -10.29
N GLY A 53 -4.00 6.51 -10.96
CA GLY A 53 -2.77 6.67 -11.73
C GLY A 53 -1.49 6.61 -10.89
N ASN A 54 -1.58 6.52 -9.56
CA ASN A 54 -0.42 6.38 -8.69
C ASN A 54 -0.33 4.96 -8.10
N ILE A 55 0.91 4.54 -7.82
CA ILE A 55 1.19 3.27 -7.16
C ILE A 55 2.08 3.55 -5.96
N GLN A 56 1.75 2.90 -4.84
CA GLN A 56 2.61 2.88 -3.66
C GLN A 56 3.18 1.48 -3.46
N ALA A 57 4.50 1.35 -3.46
CA ALA A 57 5.18 0.10 -3.12
C ALA A 57 5.87 0.25 -1.77
N VAL A 58 5.64 -0.70 -0.85
CA VAL A 58 6.18 -0.65 0.51
C VAL A 58 6.78 -2.01 0.88
N ALA A 59 8.02 -2.00 1.36
CA ALA A 59 8.64 -3.19 1.95
C ALA A 59 8.28 -3.32 3.43
N ILE A 60 7.24 -4.09 3.76
CA ILE A 60 6.67 -4.14 5.12
C ILE A 60 7.60 -4.77 6.16
N SER A 61 8.54 -5.61 5.75
CA SER A 61 9.48 -6.28 6.66
C SER A 61 10.28 -5.31 7.55
N TYR A 62 10.41 -4.04 7.15
CA TYR A 62 11.16 -3.02 7.89
C TYR A 62 10.26 -1.96 8.56
N TYR A 63 8.94 -2.07 8.37
CA TYR A 63 7.95 -1.19 9.00
C TYR A 63 7.57 -1.74 10.37
N LYS A 64 7.82 -0.96 11.44
CA LYS A 64 7.56 -1.39 12.81
C LYS A 64 6.36 -0.65 13.39
N LEU A 65 5.42 -1.40 13.96
CA LEU A 65 4.24 -0.88 14.65
C LEU A 65 4.27 -1.34 16.11
N LEU A 66 4.15 -0.39 17.03
CA LEU A 66 4.00 -0.68 18.45
C LEU A 66 2.62 -0.22 18.92
N VAL A 67 1.89 -1.12 19.58
CA VAL A 67 0.59 -0.80 20.20
C VAL A 67 0.85 -0.24 21.59
N TYR A 68 0.66 1.07 21.77
CA TYR A 68 0.88 1.74 23.05
C TYR A 68 -0.26 1.48 24.04
N LYS A 69 -1.49 1.56 23.55
CA LYS A 69 -2.69 1.24 24.30
C LYS A 69 -3.53 0.27 23.49
N ALA A 70 -3.91 -0.85 24.10
CA ALA A 70 -4.82 -1.82 23.51
C ALA A 70 -6.15 -1.13 23.14
N PHE A 71 -6.86 -1.71 22.18
CA PHE A 71 -8.17 -1.19 21.79
C PHE A 71 -9.12 -1.24 22.99
N SER A 72 -9.64 -0.09 23.40
CA SER A 72 -10.63 0.00 24.48
C SER A 72 -11.95 0.50 23.92
N LEU A 73 -13.03 -0.19 24.29
CA LEU A 73 -14.38 0.17 23.93
C LEU A 73 -15.07 0.78 25.15
N ALA A 74 -15.58 1.99 25.00
CA ALA A 74 -16.44 2.62 25.99
C ALA A 74 -17.86 2.67 25.43
N TRP A 75 -18.79 2.11 26.19
CA TRP A 75 -20.22 2.25 25.95
C TRP A 75 -20.73 3.34 26.89
N GLY A 76 -21.24 4.41 26.29
CA GLY A 76 -21.75 5.57 27.03
C GLY A 76 -23.20 5.85 26.66
N HIS A 77 -23.91 6.43 27.62
CA HIS A 77 -25.23 7.01 27.43
C HIS A 77 -25.15 8.48 27.86
N GLU A 78 -24.65 9.35 26.99
CA GLU A 78 -24.64 10.79 27.25
C GLU A 78 -25.86 11.43 26.58
N ASN A 79 -26.71 12.08 27.39
CA ASN A 79 -27.89 12.88 26.99
C ASN A 79 -29.06 12.12 26.32
N ASP A 80 -30.06 11.71 27.12
CA ASP A 80 -31.40 11.20 26.71
C ASP A 80 -31.47 10.51 25.34
N ASP A 81 -30.69 9.44 25.21
CA ASP A 81 -30.63 8.60 24.00
C ASP A 81 -31.66 7.45 24.03
N PHE A 82 -32.41 7.28 25.14
CA PHE A 82 -33.44 6.25 25.27
C PHE A 82 -34.70 6.61 24.48
N THR A 83 -35.00 7.90 24.34
CA THR A 83 -36.15 8.38 23.57
C THR A 83 -35.95 8.21 22.06
N LYS A 84 -34.69 8.10 21.58
CA LYS A 84 -34.34 7.95 20.15
C LYS A 84 -33.72 6.59 19.79
N ASN A 85 -33.53 5.70 20.77
CA ASN A 85 -32.90 4.39 20.61
C ASN A 85 -31.55 4.47 19.88
N LEU A 86 -30.65 5.32 20.37
CA LEU A 86 -29.28 5.42 19.86
C LEU A 86 -28.29 4.87 20.88
N LEU A 87 -27.30 4.12 20.38
CA LEU A 87 -26.20 3.59 21.17
C LEU A 87 -24.91 4.18 20.63
N THR A 88 -24.24 5.00 21.45
CA THR A 88 -22.94 5.56 21.11
C THR A 88 -21.83 4.65 21.62
N VAL A 89 -20.97 4.22 20.70
CA VAL A 89 -19.83 3.34 20.99
C VAL A 89 -18.55 4.07 20.61
N ILE A 90 -17.68 4.33 21.60
CA ILE A 90 -16.38 4.97 21.39
C ILE A 90 -15.29 3.92 21.47
N GLY A 91 -14.56 3.72 20.37
CA GLY A 91 -13.40 2.85 20.30
C GLY A 91 -12.11 3.66 20.19
N GLU A 92 -11.20 3.51 21.14
CA GLU A 92 -9.88 4.15 21.10
C GLU A 92 -8.76 3.12 20.93
N ARG A 93 -7.76 3.47 20.11
CA ARG A 93 -6.47 2.74 20.02
C ARG A 93 -5.34 3.74 19.86
N ARG A 94 -4.22 3.52 20.57
CA ARG A 94 -3.00 4.34 20.41
C ARG A 94 -1.88 3.50 19.83
N LEU A 95 -1.34 3.96 18.71
CA LEU A 95 -0.34 3.27 17.90
C LEU A 95 0.84 4.20 17.66
N HIS A 96 2.05 3.66 17.73
CA HIS A 96 3.26 4.32 17.26
C HIS A 96 3.80 3.58 16.05
N GLN A 97 4.13 4.36 15.02
CA GLN A 97 4.77 3.89 13.80
C GLN A 97 6.24 4.31 13.81
N PHE A 98 7.13 3.36 13.51
CA PHE A 98 8.57 3.61 13.48
C PHE A 98 9.16 3.09 12.18
N VAL A 99 10.01 3.92 11.57
CA VAL A 99 10.88 3.55 10.46
C VAL A 99 12.29 3.94 10.87
N SER A 100 13.23 2.98 10.84
CA SER A 100 14.64 3.29 11.09
C SER A 100 15.15 4.16 9.95
N GLU A 101 15.99 5.15 10.26
CA GLU A 101 16.60 6.04 9.27
C GLU A 101 17.44 5.28 8.24
N ASN A 102 18.06 4.17 8.62
CA ASN A 102 18.75 3.23 7.72
C ASN A 102 17.82 2.62 6.65
N HIS A 103 16.51 2.75 6.83
CA HIS A 103 15.47 2.30 5.92
C HIS A 103 14.72 3.48 5.27
N ALA A 104 15.33 4.67 5.22
CA ALA A 104 14.80 5.79 4.46
C ALA A 104 14.63 5.40 2.98
N GLY A 105 13.41 5.55 2.45
CA GLY A 105 13.04 5.08 1.11
C GLY A 105 12.43 3.67 1.07
N LEU A 106 11.92 3.18 2.20
CA LEU A 106 11.16 1.93 2.29
C LEU A 106 9.85 1.92 1.49
N ALA A 107 9.26 3.11 1.32
CA ALA A 107 8.08 3.33 0.53
C ALA A 107 8.45 4.15 -0.69
N VAL A 108 7.99 3.71 -1.86
CA VAL A 108 8.05 4.47 -3.10
C VAL A 108 6.61 4.80 -3.48
N TYR A 109 6.36 6.07 -3.76
CA TYR A 109 5.08 6.56 -4.24
C TYR A 109 5.37 7.30 -5.54
N ASP A 110 4.79 6.84 -6.65
CA ASP A 110 5.06 7.40 -7.96
C ASP A 110 3.89 7.16 -8.93
N SER A 111 3.88 7.89 -10.04
CA SER A 111 2.87 7.76 -11.09
C SER A 111 3.19 6.57 -12.01
N ILE A 112 2.15 5.94 -12.54
CA ILE A 112 2.29 4.81 -13.48
C ILE A 112 2.98 5.25 -14.79
N GLU A 113 2.77 6.50 -15.20
CA GLU A 113 3.36 7.05 -16.42
C GLU A 113 4.87 7.24 -16.27
N ASP A 114 5.30 7.82 -15.15
CA ASP A 114 6.71 8.04 -14.84
C ASP A 114 7.46 6.72 -14.65
N ILE A 115 6.84 5.74 -13.99
CA ILE A 115 7.40 4.38 -13.86
C ILE A 115 7.60 3.74 -15.24
N LYS A 116 6.62 3.86 -16.15
CA LYS A 116 6.74 3.30 -17.52
C LYS A 116 7.84 3.99 -18.30
N ALA A 117 7.95 5.32 -18.18
CA ALA A 117 9.02 6.09 -18.82
C ALA A 117 10.41 5.67 -18.29
N ALA A 118 10.54 5.48 -16.98
CA ALA A 118 11.80 5.06 -16.35
C ALA A 118 12.24 3.64 -16.76
N ILE A 119 11.30 2.72 -16.95
CA ILE A 119 11.62 1.34 -17.43
C ILE A 119 12.09 1.35 -18.89
N ALA A 120 11.63 2.30 -19.71
CA ALA A 120 12.00 2.39 -21.12
C ALA A 120 13.42 2.92 -21.35
N ILE A 121 14.06 3.49 -20.32
CA ILE A 121 15.44 4.01 -20.40
C ILE A 121 16.40 2.84 -20.08
N PRO A 122 17.30 2.46 -21.00
CA PRO A 122 18.30 1.43 -20.72
C PRO A 122 19.26 1.91 -19.60
N PRO A 123 19.79 1.00 -18.76
CA PRO A 123 20.77 1.38 -17.75
C PRO A 123 21.98 2.02 -18.41
N ALA A 124 22.47 3.16 -17.91
CA ALA A 124 23.71 3.75 -18.36
C ALA A 124 24.85 2.72 -18.23
N GLU A 125 25.58 2.47 -19.31
CA GLU A 125 26.83 1.70 -19.28
C GLU A 125 27.80 2.32 -18.26
N PRO A 126 28.50 1.52 -17.45
CA PRO A 126 29.57 2.06 -16.62
C PRO A 126 30.62 2.71 -17.54
N GLU A 127 30.94 3.99 -17.29
CA GLU A 127 32.09 4.64 -17.94
C GLU A 127 33.36 3.81 -17.71
N PRO A 128 34.25 3.72 -18.72
CA PRO A 128 35.40 2.80 -18.73
C PRO A 128 36.41 3.05 -17.60
#